data_AF-A0A7S1DGW7-F1
#
_entry.id   AF-A0A7S1DGW7-F1
#
_cell.length_a   1.000
_cell.length_b   1.000
_cell.length_c   1.000
_cell.angle_alpha   90.00
_cell.angle_beta   90.00
_cell.angle_gamma   90.00
#
_symmetry.space_group_name_H-M   'P 1'
#
loop_
_entity.id
_entity.type
_entity.pdbx_description
1 polymer ?
#
loop_
_entity_poly.entity_id
_entity_poly.type
_entity_poly.pdbx_seq_one_letter_code
_entity_poly.pdbx_strand_id
1 'polypeptide(L)'
;DLYAASWFVTLFAGDSSIPVVLALWDQFLLREDPFFVYFVALALLVREEESIMAADEADVMELLRRIKMSDAEEVRRAVQAAEEFDLETPRSFRRQLYRATVQNEANSDVDEMLLTAPCLVLPPQELVKESGKVRFFVIDTRPQEAFVLGALPTAVNLDVASLAREELDAKVAELKKGLAGQHICIMGSDAGGSA
;
A
#
# COMPACT_ATOMS: atom_id res chain seq x y z
N ASP A 1 -8.37 -5.88 -12.23
CA ASP A 1 -9.30 -6.81 -11.55
C ASP A 1 -9.28 -8.26 -12.03
N LEU A 2 -8.92 -8.55 -13.29
CA LEU A 2 -9.15 -9.89 -13.88
C LEU A 2 -8.34 -11.06 -13.31
N TYR A 3 -7.20 -10.85 -12.65
CA TYR A 3 -6.36 -11.96 -12.14
C TYR A 3 -6.65 -12.32 -10.68
N ALA A 4 -6.90 -11.34 -9.80
CA ALA A 4 -7.05 -11.56 -8.36
C ALA A 4 -8.50 -11.78 -7.91
N ALA A 5 -9.48 -11.67 -8.81
CA ALA A 5 -10.90 -11.85 -8.46
C ALA A 5 -11.15 -13.20 -7.76
N SER A 6 -10.55 -14.30 -8.24
CA SER A 6 -10.68 -15.62 -7.61
C SER A 6 -10.07 -15.64 -6.20
N TRP A 7 -8.96 -14.93 -5.97
CA TRP A 7 -8.30 -14.86 -4.67
C TRP A 7 -9.20 -14.27 -3.60
N PHE A 8 -9.87 -13.15 -3.90
CA PHE A 8 -10.71 -12.47 -2.92
C PHE A 8 -12.11 -13.06 -2.81
N VAL A 9 -12.75 -13.45 -3.91
CA VAL A 9 -14.12 -14.01 -3.91
C VAL A 9 -14.16 -15.38 -3.23
N THR A 10 -13.12 -16.19 -3.41
CA THR A 10 -13.07 -17.56 -2.87
C THR A 10 -12.12 -17.71 -1.69
N LEU A 11 -11.50 -16.63 -1.22
CA LEU A 11 -10.42 -16.66 -0.23
C LEU A 11 -9.35 -17.71 -0.61
N PHE A 12 -8.88 -17.62 -1.86
CA PHE A 12 -7.91 -18.52 -2.50
C PHE A 12 -8.36 -19.98 -2.72
N ALA A 13 -9.61 -20.34 -2.43
CA ALA A 13 -10.09 -21.71 -2.60
C ALA A 13 -10.30 -22.13 -4.06
N GLY A 14 -10.47 -21.19 -5.00
CA GLY A 14 -10.83 -21.48 -6.39
C GLY A 14 -9.84 -22.39 -7.14
N ASP A 15 -8.53 -22.14 -7.00
CA ASP A 15 -7.48 -22.82 -7.76
C ASP A 15 -6.43 -23.53 -6.88
N SER A 16 -6.67 -23.60 -5.57
CA SER A 16 -5.77 -24.19 -4.58
C SER A 16 -6.20 -25.60 -4.18
N SER A 17 -5.25 -26.44 -3.79
CA SER A 17 -5.56 -27.77 -3.26
C SER A 17 -6.20 -27.67 -1.87
N ILE A 18 -7.04 -28.65 -1.49
CA ILE A 18 -7.70 -28.66 -0.16
C ILE A 18 -6.69 -28.49 0.99
N PRO A 19 -5.52 -29.17 1.02
CA PRO A 19 -4.54 -28.96 2.10
C PRO A 19 -4.05 -27.51 2.22
N VAL A 20 -3.82 -26.84 1.08
CA VAL A 20 -3.42 -25.43 1.04
C VAL A 20 -4.53 -24.52 1.56
N VAL A 21 -5.76 -24.76 1.11
CA VAL A 21 -6.94 -23.98 1.54
C VAL A 21 -7.15 -24.09 3.04
N LEU A 22 -7.13 -25.30 3.59
CA LEU A 22 -7.30 -25.52 5.03
C LEU A 22 -6.18 -24.84 5.82
N ALA A 23 -4.93 -25.01 5.42
CA ALA A 23 -3.79 -24.37 6.09
C ALA A 23 -3.90 -22.84 6.08
N LEU A 24 -4.37 -22.25 4.98
CA LEU A 24 -4.56 -20.81 4.86
C LEU A 24 -5.77 -20.31 5.66
N TRP A 25 -6.89 -21.02 5.58
CA TRP A 25 -8.12 -20.64 6.27
C TRP A 25 -7.99 -20.75 7.78
N ASP A 26 -7.19 -21.71 8.29
CA ASP A 26 -6.82 -21.75 9.70
C ASP A 26 -6.18 -20.42 10.12
N GLN A 27 -5.30 -19.83 9.30
CA GLN A 27 -4.67 -18.55 9.60
C GLN A 27 -5.66 -17.38 9.55
N PHE A 28 -6.56 -17.35 8.56
CA PHE A 28 -7.58 -16.29 8.47
C PHE A 28 -8.57 -16.33 9.62
N LEU A 29 -9.07 -17.52 9.95
CA LEU A 29 -10.07 -17.71 11.00
C LEU A 29 -9.49 -17.43 12.38
N LEU A 30 -8.24 -17.82 12.65
CA LEU A 30 -7.58 -17.55 13.95
C LEU A 30 -7.22 -16.08 14.17
N ARG A 31 -6.99 -15.30 13.10
CA ARG A 31 -6.60 -13.88 13.21
C ARG A 31 -7.76 -12.92 13.43
N GLU A 32 -8.98 -13.32 13.08
CA GLU A 32 -10.18 -12.45 13.13
C GLU A 32 -9.99 -11.10 12.39
N ASP A 33 -9.17 -11.09 11.33
CA ASP A 33 -8.83 -9.88 10.59
C ASP A 33 -9.25 -9.98 9.11
N PRO A 34 -10.32 -9.28 8.70
CA PRO A 34 -10.83 -9.36 7.32
C PRO A 34 -9.89 -8.71 6.29
N PHE A 35 -8.90 -7.91 6.71
CA PHE A 35 -7.97 -7.24 5.80
C PHE A 35 -6.68 -8.03 5.57
N PHE A 36 -6.42 -9.08 6.37
CA PHE A 36 -5.19 -9.85 6.25
C PHE A 36 -5.04 -10.53 4.88
N VAL A 37 -6.17 -10.84 4.23
CA VAL A 37 -6.22 -11.42 2.87
C VAL A 37 -5.50 -10.56 1.83
N TYR A 38 -5.51 -9.22 1.97
CA TYR A 38 -4.82 -8.32 1.05
C TYR A 38 -3.30 -8.43 1.17
N PHE A 39 -2.78 -8.61 2.40
CA PHE A 39 -1.35 -8.79 2.62
C PHE A 39 -0.86 -10.16 2.14
N VAL A 40 -1.67 -11.20 2.27
CA VAL A 40 -1.36 -12.51 1.66
C VAL A 40 -1.33 -12.42 0.14
N ALA A 41 -2.30 -11.73 -0.48
CA ALA A 41 -2.29 -11.50 -1.92
C ALA A 41 -1.02 -10.74 -2.37
N LEU A 42 -0.63 -9.69 -1.63
CA LEU A 42 0.59 -8.94 -1.88
C LEU A 42 1.84 -9.82 -1.76
N ALA A 43 1.91 -10.68 -0.74
CA ALA A 43 3.04 -11.59 -0.56
C ALA A 43 3.23 -12.56 -1.72
N LEU A 44 2.14 -13.02 -2.34
CA LEU A 44 2.22 -13.85 -3.54
C LEU A 44 2.72 -13.09 -4.76
N LEU A 45 2.34 -11.82 -4.90
CA LEU A 45 2.83 -10.96 -5.99
C LEU A 45 4.31 -10.64 -5.83
N VAL A 46 4.73 -10.22 -4.63
CA VAL A 46 6.13 -9.88 -4.33
C VAL A 46 7.03 -11.11 -4.51
N ARG A 47 6.55 -12.31 -4.16
CA ARG A 47 7.30 -13.55 -4.39
C ARG A 47 7.69 -13.75 -5.86
N GLU A 48 6.85 -13.30 -6.78
CA GLU A 48 7.05 -13.45 -8.23
C GLU A 48 7.48 -12.13 -8.90
N GLU A 49 7.90 -11.12 -8.12
CA GLU A 49 8.23 -9.77 -8.61
C GLU A 49 9.22 -9.80 -9.77
N GLU A 50 10.33 -10.53 -9.61
CA GLU A 50 11.36 -10.62 -10.66
C GLU A 50 10.79 -11.23 -11.96
N SER A 51 9.99 -12.29 -11.84
CA SER A 51 9.34 -12.94 -12.98
C SER A 51 8.33 -12.01 -13.67
N ILE A 52 7.54 -11.28 -12.89
CA ILE A 52 6.54 -10.32 -13.40
C ILE A 52 7.24 -9.16 -14.12
N MET A 53 8.31 -8.63 -13.54
CA MET A 53 9.07 -7.50 -14.10
C MET A 53 9.88 -7.90 -15.35
N ALA A 54 10.21 -9.19 -15.50
CA ALA A 54 10.92 -9.72 -16.67
C ALA A 54 9.99 -10.20 -17.80
N ALA A 55 8.69 -10.36 -17.55
CA ALA A 55 7.75 -10.86 -18.54
C ALA A 55 7.36 -9.80 -19.57
N ASP A 56 7.12 -10.24 -20.81
CA ASP A 56 6.56 -9.39 -21.86
C ASP A 56 5.10 -9.07 -21.56
N GLU A 57 4.63 -7.88 -22.00
CA GLU A 57 3.27 -7.38 -21.74
C GLU A 57 2.17 -8.39 -22.12
N ALA A 58 2.38 -9.16 -23.18
CA ALA A 58 1.44 -10.18 -23.65
C ALA A 58 1.31 -11.38 -22.69
N ASP A 59 2.37 -11.70 -21.93
CA ASP A 59 2.47 -12.91 -21.10
C ASP A 59 2.20 -12.64 -19.61
N VAL A 60 2.30 -11.38 -19.16
CA VAL A 60 2.10 -10.98 -17.76
C VAL A 60 0.77 -11.49 -17.19
N MET A 61 -0.32 -11.40 -17.96
CA MET A 61 -1.64 -11.85 -17.49
C MET A 61 -1.71 -13.37 -17.30
N GLU A 62 -1.04 -14.15 -18.15
CA GLU A 62 -0.94 -15.60 -17.97
C GLU A 62 -0.07 -15.95 -16.77
N LEU A 63 1.04 -15.24 -16.58
CA LEU A 63 1.91 -15.39 -15.43
C LEU A 63 1.15 -15.13 -14.12
N LEU A 64 0.44 -14.00 -14.02
CA LEU A 64 -0.33 -13.62 -12.83
C LEU A 64 -1.39 -14.66 -12.46
N ARG A 65 -2.05 -15.27 -13.45
CA ARG A 65 -3.03 -16.34 -13.24
C ARG A 65 -2.42 -17.64 -12.71
N ARG A 66 -1.13 -17.87 -12.94
CA ARG A 66 -0.42 -19.06 -12.47
C ARG A 66 0.10 -18.93 -11.04
N ILE A 67 0.11 -17.71 -10.49
CA ILE A 67 0.54 -17.45 -9.11
C ILE A 67 -0.45 -18.09 -8.14
N LYS A 68 0.05 -19.07 -7.37
CA LYS A 68 -0.71 -19.77 -6.33
C LYS A 68 0.23 -20.40 -5.32
N MET A 69 -0.33 -20.89 -4.22
CA MET A 69 0.39 -21.67 -3.22
C MET A 69 0.30 -23.16 -3.55
N SER A 70 1.44 -23.85 -3.55
CA SER A 70 1.50 -25.27 -3.90
C SER A 70 1.30 -26.20 -2.70
N ASP A 71 1.76 -25.80 -1.52
CA ASP A 71 1.73 -26.60 -0.30
C ASP A 71 1.61 -25.74 0.98
N ALA A 72 1.55 -26.40 2.14
CA ALA A 72 1.45 -25.73 3.43
C ALA A 72 2.71 -24.92 3.79
N GLU A 73 3.88 -25.26 3.26
CA GLU A 73 5.12 -24.50 3.49
C GLU A 73 5.09 -23.15 2.78
N GLU A 74 4.56 -23.12 1.57
CA GLU A 74 4.30 -21.86 0.86
C GLU A 74 3.27 -21.00 1.57
N VAL A 75 2.21 -21.60 2.14
CA VAL A 75 1.24 -20.85 2.97
C VAL A 75 1.95 -20.21 4.16
N ARG A 76 2.78 -20.95 4.90
CA ARG A 76 3.53 -20.40 6.05
C ARG A 76 4.41 -19.23 5.65
N ARG A 77 5.15 -19.36 4.54
CA ARG A 77 6.01 -18.28 4.02
C ARG A 77 5.20 -17.05 3.60
N ALA A 78 4.09 -17.24 2.89
CA ALA A 78 3.22 -16.14 2.47
C ALA A 78 2.62 -15.42 3.67
N VAL A 79 2.19 -16.16 4.70
CA VAL A 79 1.63 -15.59 5.94
C VAL A 79 2.69 -14.81 6.71
N GLN A 80 3.91 -15.33 6.84
CA GLN A 80 5.00 -14.60 7.50
C GLN A 80 5.32 -13.28 6.77
N ALA A 81 5.45 -13.31 5.45
CA ALA A 81 5.67 -12.09 4.67
C ALA A 81 4.50 -11.11 4.79
N ALA A 82 3.26 -11.61 4.80
CA ALA A 82 2.07 -10.79 5.01
C ALA A 82 2.04 -10.09 6.38
N GLU A 83 2.53 -10.74 7.43
CA GLU A 83 2.69 -10.11 8.76
C GLU A 83 3.71 -8.97 8.73
N GLU A 84 4.82 -9.17 8.03
CA GLU A 84 5.85 -8.15 7.88
C GLU A 84 5.28 -6.93 7.12
N PHE A 85 4.57 -7.16 6.00
CA PHE A 85 3.91 -6.07 5.27
C PHE A 85 2.85 -5.34 6.10
N ASP A 86 2.05 -6.05 6.88
CA ASP A 86 1.05 -5.42 7.75
C ASP A 86 1.70 -4.52 8.81
N LEU A 87 2.80 -4.97 9.41
CA LEU A 87 3.55 -4.19 10.39
C LEU A 87 4.19 -2.92 9.81
N GLU A 88 4.50 -2.93 8.51
CA GLU A 88 5.06 -1.80 7.77
C GLU A 88 4.00 -0.97 7.04
N THR A 89 2.71 -1.30 7.16
CA THR A 89 1.63 -0.57 6.48
C THR A 89 0.96 0.46 7.40
N PRO A 90 0.80 1.72 6.97
CA PRO A 90 0.02 2.71 7.72
C PRO A 90 -1.38 2.21 8.09
N ARG A 91 -1.83 2.47 9.33
CA ARG A 91 -3.14 2.07 9.84
C ARG A 91 -4.29 2.65 9.02
N SER A 92 -4.09 3.77 8.35
CA SER A 92 -5.11 4.36 7.48
C SER A 92 -5.49 3.47 6.31
N PHE A 93 -4.63 2.56 5.86
CA PHE A 93 -4.97 1.54 4.87
C PHE A 93 -6.19 0.72 5.32
N ARG A 94 -6.11 0.14 6.54
CA ARG A 94 -7.20 -0.65 7.13
C ARG A 94 -8.47 0.16 7.32
N ARG A 95 -8.35 1.42 7.77
CA ARG A 95 -9.50 2.30 7.94
C ARG A 95 -10.19 2.61 6.61
N GLN A 96 -9.44 2.85 5.55
CA GLN A 96 -10.00 3.10 4.21
C GLN A 96 -10.67 1.86 3.64
N LEU A 97 -10.02 0.70 3.73
CA LEU A 97 -10.62 -0.57 3.31
C LEU A 97 -11.90 -0.87 4.08
N TYR A 98 -11.92 -0.70 5.40
CA TYR A 98 -13.14 -0.90 6.20
C TYR A 98 -14.29 -0.03 5.73
N ARG A 99 -14.01 1.25 5.41
CA ARG A 99 -15.02 2.17 4.87
C ARG A 99 -15.53 1.75 3.49
N ALA A 100 -14.64 1.24 2.63
CA ALA A 100 -14.97 0.82 1.27
C ALA A 100 -15.69 -0.54 1.21
N THR A 101 -15.36 -1.49 2.09
CA THR A 101 -15.84 -2.88 1.98
C THR A 101 -16.91 -3.25 3.00
N VAL A 102 -16.85 -2.71 4.24
CA VAL A 102 -17.74 -3.12 5.34
C VAL A 102 -18.79 -2.07 5.65
N GLN A 103 -18.43 -0.78 5.67
CA GLN A 103 -19.35 0.32 5.96
C GLN A 103 -20.04 0.89 4.70
N ASN A 104 -20.42 0.03 3.76
CA ASN A 104 -20.86 0.34 2.39
C ASN A 104 -22.14 1.22 2.27
N GLU A 105 -22.65 1.78 3.36
CA GLU A 105 -23.75 2.75 3.32
C GLU A 105 -23.18 4.15 3.00
N ALA A 106 -23.08 4.47 1.71
CA ALA A 106 -22.89 5.82 1.15
C ALA A 106 -21.51 6.51 1.30
N ASN A 107 -20.39 5.78 1.22
CA ASN A 107 -19.05 6.38 1.17
C ASN A 107 -18.56 6.62 -0.28
N SER A 108 -19.34 7.34 -1.11
CA SER A 108 -18.92 7.68 -2.48
C SER A 108 -17.61 8.48 -2.52
N ASP A 109 -17.32 9.21 -1.44
CA ASP A 109 -16.06 9.93 -1.22
C ASP A 109 -14.85 8.99 -1.15
N VAL A 110 -14.99 7.83 -0.50
CA VAL A 110 -13.90 6.85 -0.36
C VAL A 110 -13.68 6.11 -1.67
N ASP A 111 -14.74 5.77 -2.39
CA ASP A 111 -14.61 5.11 -3.69
C ASP A 111 -13.94 6.03 -4.71
N GLU A 112 -14.38 7.30 -4.78
CA GLU A 112 -13.74 8.32 -5.61
C GLU A 112 -12.28 8.52 -5.23
N MET A 113 -11.97 8.62 -3.93
CA MET A 113 -10.61 8.72 -3.45
C MET A 113 -9.77 7.50 -3.85
N LEU A 114 -10.27 6.27 -3.71
CA LEU A 114 -9.51 5.06 -4.07
C LEU A 114 -9.29 4.95 -5.58
N LEU A 115 -10.20 5.46 -6.41
CA LEU A 115 -10.10 5.45 -7.86
C LEU A 115 -9.19 6.56 -8.41
N THR A 116 -9.10 7.70 -7.72
CA THR A 116 -8.39 8.90 -8.20
C THR A 116 -7.06 9.15 -7.50
N ALA A 117 -6.86 8.63 -6.28
CA ALA A 117 -5.65 8.89 -5.52
C ALA A 117 -4.44 8.19 -6.18
N PRO A 118 -3.33 8.92 -6.42
CA PRO A 118 -2.12 8.34 -7.02
C PRO A 118 -1.34 7.46 -6.03
N CYS A 119 -1.68 7.51 -4.74
CA CYS A 119 -1.05 6.77 -3.66
C CYS A 119 -1.99 6.70 -2.44
N LEU A 120 -1.59 5.98 -1.39
CA LEU A 120 -2.36 5.88 -0.15
C LEU A 120 -2.48 7.26 0.52
N VAL A 121 -3.71 7.72 0.73
CA VAL A 121 -4.00 8.99 1.41
C VAL A 121 -3.85 8.82 2.92
N LEU A 122 -3.22 9.77 3.62
CA LEU A 122 -3.02 9.70 5.07
C LEU A 122 -3.70 10.86 5.79
N PRO A 123 -4.34 10.62 6.94
CA PRO A 123 -4.84 11.66 7.82
C PRO A 123 -3.68 12.32 8.57
N PRO A 124 -3.74 13.63 8.88
CA PRO A 124 -2.67 14.31 9.61
C PRO A 124 -2.36 13.68 10.98
N GLN A 125 -3.37 13.08 11.62
CA GLN A 125 -3.23 12.45 12.94
C GLN A 125 -2.26 11.26 12.95
N GLU A 126 -2.04 10.61 11.80
CA GLU A 126 -1.11 9.49 11.67
C GLU A 126 0.35 9.95 11.52
N LEU A 127 0.57 11.19 11.05
CA LEU A 127 1.91 11.78 10.96
C LEU A 127 2.39 12.28 12.33
N VAL A 128 1.47 12.73 13.18
CA VAL A 128 1.80 13.28 14.51
C VAL A 128 1.94 12.18 15.56
N LYS A 129 1.16 11.11 15.45
CA LYS A 129 1.26 9.95 16.34
C LYS A 129 2.18 8.93 15.68
N GLU A 130 3.40 8.77 16.18
CA GLU A 130 4.25 7.62 15.82
C GLU A 130 3.44 6.33 16.08
N SER A 131 2.93 5.75 15.01
CA SER A 131 1.94 4.67 15.06
C SER A 131 2.66 3.35 14.83
N GLY A 132 3.40 2.88 15.83
CA GLY A 132 4.09 1.59 15.77
C GLY A 132 5.42 1.64 15.03
N LYS A 133 5.67 0.67 14.14
CA LYS A 133 6.94 0.55 13.37
C LYS A 133 7.03 1.50 12.17
N VAL A 134 5.89 2.02 11.72
CA VAL A 134 5.82 2.87 10.53
C VAL A 134 6.37 4.26 10.85
N ARG A 135 7.38 4.68 10.08
CA ARG A 135 8.00 6.00 10.19
C ARG A 135 7.81 6.76 8.88
N PHE A 136 7.51 8.04 8.98
CA PHE A 136 7.26 8.89 7.82
C PHE A 136 8.36 9.94 7.67
N PHE A 137 8.90 10.02 6.46
CA PHE A 137 9.66 11.16 5.99
C PHE A 137 8.70 12.11 5.26
N VAL A 138 8.40 13.25 5.89
CA VAL A 138 7.38 14.18 5.38
C VAL A 138 8.03 15.19 4.44
N ILE A 139 7.51 15.29 3.22
CA ILE A 139 7.87 16.29 2.23
C ILE A 139 6.70 17.24 2.10
N ASP A 140 6.88 18.49 2.53
CA ASP A 140 5.88 19.55 2.41
C ASP A 140 6.10 20.31 1.10
N THR A 141 5.18 20.18 0.15
CA THR A 141 5.28 20.78 -1.18
C THR A 141 4.66 22.16 -1.30
N ARG A 142 4.17 22.73 -0.20
CA ARG A 142 3.62 24.09 -0.18
C ARG A 142 4.72 25.13 -0.43
N PRO A 143 4.35 26.35 -0.89
CA PRO A 143 5.31 27.44 -1.04
C PRO A 143 6.13 27.71 0.23
N GLN A 144 7.40 28.10 0.06
CA GLN A 144 8.33 28.33 1.18
C GLN A 144 7.77 29.29 2.24
N GLU A 145 7.01 30.30 1.80
CA GLU A 145 6.35 31.27 2.69
C GLU A 145 5.35 30.60 3.63
N ALA A 146 4.53 29.67 3.12
CA ALA A 146 3.55 28.93 3.91
C ALA A 146 4.22 27.91 4.86
N PHE A 147 5.33 27.32 4.44
CA PHE A 147 6.12 26.41 5.27
C PHE A 147 6.70 27.12 6.50
N VAL A 148 7.26 28.33 6.32
CA VAL A 148 7.86 29.12 7.41
C VAL A 148 6.82 29.58 8.44
N LEU A 149 5.57 29.80 8.01
CA LEU A 149 4.47 30.15 8.92
C LEU A 149 4.05 29.00 9.84
N GLY A 150 4.35 27.75 9.46
CA GLY A 150 4.05 26.58 10.26
C GLY A 150 4.15 25.29 9.45
N ALA A 151 4.99 24.37 9.93
CA ALA A 151 5.20 23.06 9.34
C ALA A 151 5.30 21.99 10.42
N LEU A 152 5.14 20.73 10.01
CA LEU A 152 5.44 19.61 10.88
C LEU A 152 6.94 19.61 11.22
N PRO A 153 7.35 19.40 12.49
CA PRO A 153 8.75 19.56 12.91
C PRO A 153 9.77 18.74 12.14
N THR A 154 9.37 17.57 11.62
CA THR A 154 10.23 16.65 10.86
C THR A 154 10.09 16.78 9.35
N ALA A 155 9.28 17.73 8.87
CA ALA A 155 9.04 17.91 7.45
C ALA A 155 10.18 18.67 6.76
N VAL A 156 10.48 18.28 5.53
CA VAL A 156 11.37 19.01 4.63
C VAL A 156 10.53 19.72 3.58
N ASN A 157 10.77 21.02 3.38
CA ASN A 157 10.09 21.76 2.33
C ASN A 157 10.68 21.44 0.95
N LEU A 158 9.80 21.12 0.01
CA LEU A 158 10.10 21.01 -1.40
C LEU A 158 9.08 21.85 -2.17
N ASP A 159 9.26 23.17 -2.18
CA ASP A 159 8.41 24.07 -2.97
C ASP A 159 8.57 23.78 -4.48
N VAL A 160 7.64 22.98 -5.00
CA VAL A 160 7.68 22.49 -6.38
C VAL A 160 7.40 23.64 -7.36
N ALA A 161 6.63 24.64 -6.96
CA ALA A 161 6.22 25.74 -7.83
C ALA A 161 7.37 26.71 -8.14
N SER A 162 8.39 26.78 -7.28
CA SER A 162 9.55 27.65 -7.47
C SER A 162 10.75 26.99 -8.16
N LEU A 163 10.68 25.69 -8.47
CA LEU A 163 11.81 24.92 -9.02
C LEU A 163 11.62 24.59 -10.51
N ALA A 164 12.73 24.69 -11.26
CA ALA A 164 12.79 24.11 -12.60
C ALA A 164 12.79 22.56 -12.52
N ARG A 165 12.45 21.88 -13.62
CA ARG A 165 12.30 20.42 -13.62
C ARG A 165 13.60 19.71 -13.25
N GLU A 166 14.72 20.18 -13.78
CA GLU A 166 16.04 19.61 -13.53
C GLU A 166 16.46 19.76 -12.06
N GLU A 167 16.11 20.89 -11.43
CA GLU A 167 16.38 21.16 -10.02
C GLU A 167 15.51 20.29 -9.10
N LEU A 168 14.24 20.10 -9.47
CA LEU A 168 13.33 19.22 -8.77
C LEU A 168 13.85 17.77 -8.79
N ASP A 169 14.24 17.27 -9.96
CA ASP A 169 14.76 15.91 -10.11
C ASP A 169 16.03 15.70 -9.27
N ALA A 170 16.92 16.71 -9.22
CA ALA A 170 18.12 16.67 -8.37
C ALA A 170 17.78 16.64 -6.87
N LYS A 171 16.85 17.49 -6.41
CA LYS A 171 16.40 17.49 -5.00
C LYS A 171 15.70 16.20 -4.62
N VAL A 172 14.85 15.65 -5.47
CA VAL A 172 14.19 14.37 -5.24
C VAL A 172 15.23 13.25 -5.13
N ALA A 173 16.26 13.24 -5.97
CA ALA A 173 17.36 12.27 -5.88
C ALA A 173 18.17 12.40 -4.58
N GLU A 174 18.35 13.62 -4.06
CA GLU A 174 18.99 13.86 -2.76
C GLU A 174 18.14 13.33 -1.61
N LEU A 175 16.85 13.69 -1.58
CA LEU A 175 15.91 13.23 -0.54
C LEU A 175 15.83 11.71 -0.50
N LYS A 176 15.88 11.04 -1.67
CA LYS A 176 15.88 9.58 -1.76
C LYS A 176 17.03 8.91 -1.00
N LYS A 177 18.18 9.58 -0.86
CA LYS A 177 19.34 9.02 -0.12
C LYS A 177 19.10 8.94 1.39
N GLY A 178 18.17 9.73 1.93
CA GLY A 178 17.84 9.78 3.36
C GLY A 178 16.73 8.81 3.81
N LEU A 179 16.13 8.05 2.89
CA LEU A 179 14.88 7.31 3.12
C LEU A 179 15.01 5.96 3.84
N ALA A 180 16.17 5.59 4.38
CA ALA A 180 16.43 4.24 4.87
C ALA A 180 15.35 3.75 5.89
N GLY A 181 14.43 2.91 5.40
CA GLY A 181 13.32 2.34 6.18
C GLY A 181 12.26 3.34 6.65
N GLN A 182 11.94 4.36 5.84
CA GLN A 182 10.86 5.32 6.09
C GLN A 182 9.92 5.43 4.87
N HIS A 183 8.63 5.62 5.12
CA HIS A 183 7.65 5.90 4.08
C HIS A 183 7.71 7.38 3.72
N ILE A 184 7.65 7.70 2.43
CA ILE A 184 7.51 9.09 1.99
C ILE A 184 6.05 9.51 2.16
N CYS A 185 5.81 10.61 2.88
CA CYS A 185 4.51 11.27 2.89
C CYS A 185 4.64 12.64 2.22
N ILE A 186 3.88 12.86 1.16
CA ILE A 186 3.82 14.14 0.46
C ILE A 186 2.62 14.92 1.00
N MET A 187 2.86 16.13 1.49
CA MET A 187 1.86 17.03 2.05
C MET A 187 1.74 18.27 1.17
N GLY A 188 0.52 18.77 0.97
CA GLY A 188 0.27 19.99 0.21
C GLY A 188 0.18 19.77 -1.30
N SER A 189 0.16 18.52 -1.75
CA SER A 189 -0.30 18.17 -3.09
C SER A 189 -1.82 18.17 -3.11
N ASP A 190 -2.44 18.82 -4.10
CA ASP A 190 -3.90 18.77 -4.36
C ASP A 190 -4.42 17.36 -4.75
N ALA A 191 -3.60 16.32 -4.54
CA ALA A 191 -3.89 14.92 -4.85
C ALA A 191 -5.01 14.32 -3.98
N GLY A 192 -5.37 14.95 -2.87
CA GLY A 192 -6.63 14.72 -2.17
C GLY A 192 -7.57 15.85 -2.56
N GLY A 193 -8.50 15.57 -3.47
CA GLY A 193 -9.38 16.57 -4.06
C GLY A 193 -9.90 17.60 -3.07
N SER A 194 -9.92 18.85 -3.52
CA SER A 194 -10.66 19.95 -2.91
C SER A 194 -12.07 19.48 -2.52
N ALA A 195 -12.32 19.35 -1.21
CA ALA A 195 -13.66 19.28 -0.66
C ALA A 195 -14.31 20.67 -0.64
#